data_AF-A0A848TI56-F1
#
_entry.id   AF-A0A848TI56-F1
#
_cell.length_a   1.000
_cell.length_b   1.000
_cell.length_c   1.000
_cell.angle_alpha   90.00
_cell.angle_beta   90.00
_cell.angle_gamma   90.00
#
_symmetry.space_group_name_H-M   'P 1'
#
loop_
_entity.id
_entity.type
_entity.pdbx_description
1 polymer ?
#
loop_
_entity_poly.entity_id
_entity_poly.type
_entity_poly.pdbx_seq_one_letter_code
_entity_poly.pdbx_strand_id
1 'polypeptide(L)' 'DVKVFSQPDLVAAALADYLERRPEMKGDGQVPMFLTTGDPSRVSDQATRFLRRRIDFHAA' A
#
# COMPACT_ATOMS: atom_id res chain seq x y z
N ASP A 1 27.27 -9.84 13.55
CA ASP A 1 26.74 -8.95 12.52
C ASP A 1 25.23 -8.98 12.58
N VAL A 2 24.56 -7.82 12.56
CA VAL A 2 23.10 -7.74 12.71
C VAL A 2 22.48 -7.52 11.34
N LYS A 3 21.58 -8.41 10.94
CA LYS A 3 20.83 -8.26 9.69
C LYS A 3 19.61 -7.38 9.92
N VAL A 4 19.48 -6.33 9.12
CA VAL A 4 18.29 -5.49 9.05
C VAL A 4 17.44 -5.94 7.86
N PHE A 5 16.16 -6.17 8.11
CA PHE A 5 15.22 -6.59 7.07
C PHE A 5 14.21 -5.49 6.79
N SER A 6 13.91 -5.28 5.52
CA SER A 6 12.81 -4.45 5.07
C SER A 6 11.52 -5.27 5.10
N GLN A 7 10.72 -5.08 6.15
CA GLN A 7 9.42 -5.76 6.25
C GLN A 7 8.51 -5.48 5.03
N PRO A 8 8.42 -4.24 4.50
CA PRO A 8 7.61 -3.98 3.30
C PRO A 8 8.03 -4.82 2.10
N ASP A 9 9.33 -4.98 1.88
CA ASP A 9 9.84 -5.75 0.73
C ASP A 9 9.55 -7.24 0.90
N LEU A 10 9.75 -7.78 2.11
CA LEU A 10 9.43 -9.18 2.42
C LEU A 10 7.94 -9.49 2.23
N VAL A 11 7.07 -8.59 2.70
CA VAL A 11 5.61 -8.77 2.58
C VAL A 11 5.17 -8.64 1.13
N ALA A 12 5.70 -7.68 0.38
CA ALA A 12 5.38 -7.51 -1.03
C ALA A 12 5.77 -8.75 -1.86
N ALA A 13 6.97 -9.29 -1.63
CA ALA A 13 7.44 -10.51 -2.29
C ALA A 13 6.57 -11.72 -1.94
N ALA A 14 6.21 -11.88 -0.66
CA ALA A 14 5.35 -12.97 -0.21
C ALA A 14 3.94 -12.88 -0.81
N LEU A 15 3.36 -11.67 -0.89
CA LEU A 15 2.05 -11.47 -1.51
C LEU A 15 2.09 -11.73 -3.02
N ALA A 16 3.16 -11.34 -3.72
CA ALA A 16 3.32 -11.61 -5.14
C ALA A 16 3.31 -13.13 -5.44
N ASP A 17 4.14 -13.90 -4.73
CA ASP A 17 4.16 -15.37 -4.83
C ASP A 17 2.78 -15.97 -4.54
N TYR A 18 2.09 -15.44 -3.51
CA TYR A 18 0.78 -15.94 -3.14
C TYR A 18 -0.27 -15.71 -4.24
N LEU A 19 -0.28 -14.53 -4.86
CA LEU A 19 -1.23 -14.19 -5.92
C LEU A 19 -0.93 -14.93 -7.23
N GLU A 20 0.32 -15.31 -7.49
CA GLU A 20 0.65 -16.23 -8.59
C GLU A 20 0.01 -17.62 -8.39
N ARG A 21 -0.01 -18.10 -7.14
CA ARG A 21 -0.61 -19.39 -6.78
C ARG A 21 -2.13 -19.35 -6.63
N ARG A 22 -2.70 -18.17 -6.31
CA ARG A 22 -4.12 -17.94 -6.04
C ARG A 22 -4.65 -16.76 -6.90
N PRO A 23 -4.70 -16.92 -8.23
CA PRO A 23 -5.11 -15.84 -9.14
C PRO A 23 -6.53 -15.32 -8.89
N GLU A 24 -7.42 -16.15 -8.32
CA GLU A 24 -8.77 -15.77 -7.93
C GLU A 24 -8.83 -14.72 -6.81
N MET A 25 -7.73 -14.50 -6.07
CA MET A 25 -7.65 -13.55 -4.97
C MET A 25 -7.18 -12.15 -5.37
N LYS A 26 -6.82 -11.92 -6.64
CA LYS A 26 -6.32 -10.62 -7.10
C LYS A 26 -7.37 -9.50 -7.06
N GLY A 27 -8.65 -9.85 -7.07
CA GLY A 27 -9.75 -8.90 -7.19
C GLY A 27 -9.85 -8.27 -8.58
N ASP A 28 -10.88 -7.47 -8.80
CA ASP A 28 -11.16 -6.77 -10.06
C ASP A 28 -10.56 -5.35 -10.12
N GLY A 29 -10.16 -4.80 -8.98
CA GLY A 29 -9.59 -3.46 -8.86
C GLY A 29 -8.34 -3.27 -9.74
N GLN A 30 -8.43 -2.36 -10.71
CA GLN A 30 -7.33 -2.01 -11.62
C GLN A 30 -6.60 -0.74 -11.23
N VAL A 31 -7.24 0.11 -10.42
CA VAL A 31 -6.73 1.43 -10.02
C VAL A 31 -6.62 1.49 -8.50
N PRO A 32 -5.48 1.93 -7.94
CA PRO A 32 -5.36 2.13 -6.51
C PRO A 32 -6.35 3.17 -5.99
N MET A 33 -7.01 2.85 -4.88
CA MET A 33 -7.85 3.79 -4.13
C MET A 33 -7.34 3.87 -2.68
N PHE A 34 -7.20 5.09 -2.16
CA PHE A 34 -6.72 5.32 -0.81
C PHE A 34 -7.87 5.85 0.04
N LEU A 35 -8.26 5.08 1.05
CA LEU A 35 -9.35 5.43 1.95
C LEU A 35 -8.81 5.62 3.36
N THR A 36 -9.40 6.57 4.10
CA THR A 36 -9.09 6.79 5.51
C THR A 36 -10.35 7.01 6.32
N THR A 37 -10.35 6.55 7.57
CA THR A 37 -11.37 6.86 8.56
C THR A 37 -11.05 8.15 9.34
N GLY A 38 -9.88 8.77 9.08
CA GLY A 38 -9.48 10.05 9.64
C GLY A 38 -9.79 11.23 8.71
N ASP A 39 -9.09 12.36 8.90
CA ASP A 39 -9.16 13.51 8.00
C ASP A 39 -8.39 13.23 6.69
N PRO A 40 -9.08 13.15 5.54
CA PRO A 40 -8.44 12.84 4.26
C PRO A 40 -7.39 13.85 3.83
N SER A 41 -7.57 15.15 4.12
CA SER A 41 -6.59 16.19 3.77
C SER A 41 -5.29 15.95 4.53
N ARG A 42 -5.40 15.76 5.85
CA ARG A 42 -4.25 15.56 6.72
C ARG A 42 -3.48 14.28 6.36
N VAL A 43 -4.17 13.20 6.03
CA VAL A 43 -3.53 11.93 5.66
C VAL A 43 -2.85 12.04 4.29
N SER A 44 -3.49 12.69 3.33
CA SER A 44 -2.92 12.93 1.98
C SER A 44 -1.63 13.74 2.02
N ASP A 45 -1.59 14.79 2.83
CA ASP A 45 -0.41 15.64 2.99
C ASP A 45 0.76 14.84 3.58
N GLN A 46 0.51 14.02 4.60
CA GLN A 46 1.54 13.19 5.21
C GLN A 46 2.04 12.10 4.25
N ALA A 47 1.13 11.42 3.55
CA ALA A 47 1.50 10.43 2.54
C ALA A 47 2.39 11.03 1.45
N THR A 48 2.06 12.25 0.99
CA THR A 48 2.87 12.98 0.00
C THR A 48 4.27 13.31 0.53
N ARG A 49 4.40 13.66 1.82
CA ARG A 49 5.72 13.92 2.44
C ARG A 49 6.60 12.67 2.49
N PHE A 50 6.02 11.51 2.79
CA PHE A 50 6.76 10.24 2.85
C PHE A 50 7.09 9.70 1.45
N LEU A 51 6.11 9.69 0.55
CA LEU A 51 6.21 9.04 -0.77
C LEU A 51 6.74 9.96 -1.86
N ARG A 52 6.91 11.26 -1.58
CA ARG A 52 7.42 12.29 -2.51
C ARG A 52 6.62 12.39 -3.82
N ARG A 53 5.37 11.94 -3.81
CA ARG A 53 4.39 12.07 -4.90
C ARG A 53 3.01 12.29 -4.31
N ARG A 54 2.14 13.00 -5.04
CA ARG A 54 0.76 13.25 -4.58
C ARG A 54 0.00 11.94 -4.44
N ILE A 55 -0.60 11.74 -3.26
CA ILE A 55 -1.54 10.65 -2.96
C ILE A 55 -2.77 11.28 -2.30
N ASP A 56 -3.91 11.15 -2.97
CA ASP A 56 -5.19 11.64 -2.45
C ASP A 56 -5.92 10.50 -1.73
N PHE A 57 -6.17 10.70 -0.45
CA PHE A 57 -7.06 9.87 0.36
C PHE A 57 -8.49 10.42 0.32
N HIS A 58 -9.47 9.52 0.44
CA HIS A 58 -10.89 9.85 0.59
C HIS A 58 -11.44 9.31 1.91
N ALA A 59 -12.51 9.93 2.42
CA ALA A 59 -13.22 9.41 3.59
C ALA A 59 -13.93 8.09 3.21
N ALA A 60 -13.76 7.08 4.06
CA ALA A 60 -14.40 5.77 3.94
C ALA A 60 -15.85 5.78 4.47
#